data_AF-C5XBJ5-F1
#
_entry.id   AF-C5XBJ5-F1
#
_cell.length_a   1.000
_cell.length_b   1.000
_cell.length_c   1.000
_cell.angle_alpha   90.00
_cell.angle_beta   90.00
_cell.angle_gamma   90.00
#
_symmetry.space_group_name_H-M   'P 1'
#
loop_
_entity.id
_entity.type
_entity.pdbx_description
1 polymer ?
#
loop_
_entity_poly.entity_id
_entity_poly.type
_entity_poly.pdbx_seq_one_letter_code
_entity_poly.pdbx_strand_id
1 'polypeptide(L)'
;MEVQSGSGIGATQQDNAATSSATKATNPNKRDKGKKRARPDHDPLVAAIKWESTKLAKAIKVAGKADNDVPADLYDNVMAFKGSFNETHLSFYHSYLVQHPHIARAFNSLSFEHKFNWVAKHIADNYPGQ
;
A
#
# COMPACT_ATOMS: atom_id res chain seq x y z
N MET A 1 -30.48 -16.63 -60.87
CA MET A 1 -31.81 -16.36 -61.48
C MET A 1 -32.75 -16.06 -60.33
N GLU A 2 -33.45 -14.95 -60.20
CA GLU A 2 -33.69 -13.78 -61.03
C GLU A 2 -34.04 -12.59 -60.10
N VAL A 3 -33.63 -11.41 -60.57
CA VAL A 3 -34.15 -10.05 -60.43
C VAL A 3 -35.63 -9.91 -60.01
N GLN A 4 -35.98 -9.09 -59.01
CA GLN A 4 -36.30 -7.64 -59.07
C GLN A 4 -37.80 -7.37 -59.37
N SER A 5 -38.56 -6.71 -58.48
CA SER A 5 -39.14 -5.34 -58.66
C SER A 5 -40.47 -5.34 -57.86
N GLY A 6 -40.98 -4.32 -57.18
CA GLY A 6 -40.77 -2.87 -57.20
C GLY A 6 -42.15 -2.17 -57.26
N SER A 7 -42.35 -1.14 -56.43
CA SER A 7 -43.45 -0.12 -56.48
C SER A 7 -44.89 -0.58 -56.17
N GLY A 8 -45.73 0.11 -55.41
CA GLY A 8 -45.73 1.50 -54.93
C GLY A 8 -47.11 2.13 -55.18
N ILE A 9 -47.57 3.00 -54.26
CA ILE A 9 -48.67 4.00 -54.39
C ILE A 9 -50.09 3.41 -54.26
N GLY A 10 -51.08 3.95 -53.54
CA GLY A 10 -51.25 5.20 -52.80
C GLY A 10 -52.67 5.25 -52.19
N ALA A 11 -52.85 6.12 -51.20
CA ALA A 11 -54.05 6.38 -50.39
C ALA A 11 -55.29 6.81 -51.22
N THR A 12 -56.54 6.65 -50.79
CA THR A 12 -57.32 7.37 -49.73
C THR A 12 -58.77 6.84 -49.85
N GLN A 13 -59.61 6.72 -48.82
CA GLN A 13 -60.57 7.74 -48.32
C GLN A 13 -61.50 6.98 -47.34
N GLN A 14 -61.47 7.19 -46.00
CA GLN A 14 -62.03 8.27 -45.19
C GLN A 14 -63.57 8.26 -45.13
N ASP A 15 -64.13 7.79 -44.02
CA ASP A 15 -65.44 8.23 -43.52
C ASP A 15 -65.40 8.42 -42.00
N ASN A 16 -65.81 9.63 -41.62
CA ASN A 16 -65.88 10.17 -40.27
C ASN A 16 -67.10 9.62 -39.52
N ALA A 17 -66.93 9.22 -38.26
CA ALA A 17 -67.96 9.39 -37.25
C ALA A 17 -67.30 9.60 -35.89
N ALA A 18 -67.36 10.85 -35.43
CA ALA A 18 -66.87 11.31 -34.14
C ALA A 18 -67.78 10.82 -33.02
N THR A 19 -67.20 10.26 -31.96
CA THR A 19 -67.76 10.34 -30.61
C THR A 19 -66.64 10.57 -29.60
N SER A 20 -66.75 11.72 -28.92
CA SER A 20 -65.87 12.22 -27.88
C SER A 20 -65.85 11.33 -26.65
N SER A 21 -64.66 11.10 -26.08
CA SER A 21 -64.36 11.41 -24.69
C SER A 21 -62.85 11.36 -24.44
N ALA A 22 -62.34 12.48 -23.92
CA ALA A 22 -60.93 12.81 -23.84
C ALA A 22 -60.15 11.92 -22.84
N THR A 23 -58.95 11.49 -23.22
CA THR A 23 -57.81 11.51 -22.31
C THR A 23 -56.57 12.03 -23.01
N LYS A 24 -56.10 13.14 -22.46
CA LYS A 24 -54.98 13.97 -22.87
C LYS A 24 -53.68 13.15 -22.90
N ALA A 25 -52.94 13.31 -23.98
CA ALA A 25 -51.60 12.81 -24.28
C ALA A 25 -50.74 12.38 -23.07
N THR A 26 -50.27 11.13 -23.10
CA THR A 26 -49.15 10.65 -22.29
C THR A 26 -47.86 11.34 -22.76
N ASN A 27 -47.48 12.38 -22.01
CA ASN A 27 -46.23 13.10 -22.18
C ASN A 27 -45.03 12.15 -21.96
N PRO A 28 -44.02 12.06 -22.86
CA PRO A 28 -42.91 11.09 -22.75
C PRO A 28 -41.87 11.45 -21.66
N ASN A 29 -42.20 12.35 -20.74
CA ASN A 29 -41.26 12.87 -19.74
C ASN A 29 -41.36 12.10 -18.41
N LYS A 30 -41.34 10.75 -18.46
CA LYS A 30 -40.93 9.96 -17.28
C LYS A 30 -39.40 9.98 -17.24
N ARG A 31 -38.86 11.07 -16.72
CA ARG A 31 -37.47 11.11 -16.26
C ARG A 31 -37.34 10.02 -15.20
N ASP A 32 -36.60 8.97 -15.55
CA ASP A 32 -36.06 8.02 -14.60
C ASP A 32 -35.47 8.84 -13.45
N LYS A 33 -36.09 8.75 -12.27
CA LYS A 33 -35.52 9.31 -11.05
C LYS A 33 -34.34 8.40 -10.70
N GLY A 34 -33.26 8.57 -11.45
CA GLY A 34 -31.97 8.01 -11.15
C GLY A 34 -31.72 8.29 -9.67
N LYS A 35 -31.50 7.22 -8.91
CA LYS A 35 -31.06 7.30 -7.52
C LYS A 35 -29.94 8.33 -7.49
N LYS A 36 -30.23 9.53 -6.98
CA LYS A 36 -29.19 10.48 -6.59
C LYS A 36 -28.44 9.75 -5.48
N ARG A 37 -27.41 8.99 -5.86
CA ARG A 37 -26.37 8.55 -4.93
C ARG A 37 -25.93 9.85 -4.28
N ALA A 38 -26.14 9.97 -2.97
CA ALA A 38 -25.69 11.12 -2.21
C ALA A 38 -24.26 11.42 -2.68
N ARG A 39 -24.06 12.60 -3.26
CA ARG A 39 -22.70 13.05 -3.51
C ARG A 39 -22.07 13.10 -2.12
N PRO A 40 -20.90 12.48 -1.90
CA PRO A 40 -20.19 12.73 -0.66
C PRO A 40 -20.05 14.26 -0.53
N ASP A 41 -20.29 14.80 0.67
CA ASP A 41 -20.18 16.25 0.94
C ASP A 41 -18.76 16.81 0.68
N HIS A 42 -17.83 15.94 0.31
CA HIS A 42 -16.48 16.26 -0.14
C HIS A 42 -16.29 15.98 -1.64
N ASP A 43 -15.62 16.90 -2.32
CA ASP A 43 -15.10 16.71 -3.67
C ASP A 43 -14.41 15.33 -3.79
N PRO A 44 -14.81 14.47 -4.74
CA PRO A 44 -14.23 13.14 -4.92
C PRO A 44 -12.70 13.15 -5.03
N LEU A 45 -12.11 14.19 -5.62
CA LEU A 45 -10.67 14.35 -5.72
C LEU A 45 -10.05 14.63 -4.33
N VAL A 46 -10.65 15.52 -3.55
CA VAL A 46 -10.22 15.83 -2.17
C VAL A 46 -10.33 14.60 -1.28
N ALA A 47 -11.40 13.80 -1.43
CA ALA A 47 -11.57 12.56 -0.70
C ALA A 47 -10.48 11.52 -1.05
N ALA A 48 -10.15 11.36 -2.33
CA ALA A 48 -9.09 10.46 -2.79
C ALA A 48 -7.72 10.88 -2.25
N ILE A 49 -7.37 12.17 -2.33
CA ILE A 49 -6.12 12.71 -1.80
C ILE A 49 -6.01 12.48 -0.29
N LYS A 50 -7.09 12.74 0.47
CA LYS A 50 -7.12 12.52 1.92
C LYS A 50 -6.93 11.04 2.28
N TRP A 51 -7.52 10.13 1.52
CA TRP A 51 -7.36 8.69 1.73
C TRP A 51 -5.93 8.22 1.48
N GLU A 52 -5.34 8.57 0.34
CA GLU A 52 -3.97 8.17 -0.01
C GLU A 52 -2.93 8.85 0.89
N SER A 53 -3.09 10.14 1.23
CA SER A 53 -2.18 10.81 2.18
C SER A 53 -2.24 10.20 3.58
N THR A 54 -3.42 9.74 4.03
CA THR A 54 -3.55 9.03 5.31
C THR A 54 -2.84 7.68 5.27
N LYS A 55 -2.95 6.93 4.17
CA LYS A 55 -2.21 5.68 3.97
C LYS A 55 -0.71 5.91 3.95
N LEU A 56 -0.24 6.91 3.22
CA LEU A 56 1.16 7.28 3.16
C LEU A 56 1.69 7.67 4.55
N ALA A 57 0.96 8.51 5.30
CA ALA A 57 1.32 8.88 6.66
C ALA A 57 1.38 7.66 7.61
N LYS A 58 0.46 6.69 7.46
CA LYS A 58 0.51 5.42 8.21
C LYS A 58 1.71 4.58 7.82
N ALA A 59 2.02 4.45 6.53
CA ALA A 59 3.18 3.72 6.05
C ALA A 59 4.49 4.36 6.56
N ILE A 60 4.60 5.70 6.53
CA ILE A 60 5.74 6.42 7.09
C ILE A 60 5.83 6.21 8.60
N LYS A 61 4.72 6.24 9.34
CA LYS A 61 4.75 5.93 10.78
C LYS A 61 5.24 4.51 11.04
N VAL A 62 4.91 3.53 10.20
CA VAL A 62 5.39 2.14 10.34
C VAL A 62 6.86 2.02 9.93
N ALA A 63 7.27 2.63 8.82
CA ALA A 63 8.67 2.63 8.37
C ALA A 63 9.58 3.45 9.31
N GLY A 64 9.04 4.50 9.89
CA GLY A 64 9.69 5.39 10.88
C GLY A 64 9.58 4.88 12.31
N LYS A 65 8.87 3.76 12.58
CA LYS A 65 9.18 2.92 13.73
C LYS A 65 10.52 2.29 13.44
N ALA A 66 11.55 3.10 13.63
CA ALA A 66 12.89 2.63 13.61
C ALA A 66 12.97 1.63 14.76
N ASP A 67 13.07 0.36 14.39
CA ASP A 67 13.32 -0.74 15.30
C ASP A 67 14.77 -0.57 15.76
N ASN A 68 15.02 0.53 16.48
CA ASN A 68 16.30 1.13 16.84
C ASN A 68 16.75 0.69 18.23
N ASP A 69 15.91 -0.09 18.92
CA ASP A 69 16.23 -0.54 20.26
C ASP A 69 17.40 -1.52 20.20
N VAL A 70 18.50 -1.04 20.74
CA VAL A 70 19.71 -1.82 20.98
C VAL A 70 19.44 -2.67 22.24
N PRO A 71 19.73 -3.99 22.21
CA PRO A 71 19.55 -4.84 23.38
C PRO A 71 20.32 -4.32 24.60
N ALA A 72 19.68 -4.31 25.78
CA ALA A 72 20.27 -3.79 27.00
C ALA A 72 21.51 -4.57 27.47
N ASP A 73 21.57 -5.87 27.17
CA ASP A 73 22.65 -6.80 27.46
C ASP A 73 23.70 -6.88 26.34
N LEU A 74 23.60 -6.03 25.31
CA LEU A 74 24.51 -6.07 24.15
C LEU A 74 25.98 -5.93 24.58
N TYR A 75 26.26 -4.96 25.45
CA TYR A 75 27.61 -4.68 25.90
C TYR A 75 28.21 -5.89 26.62
N ASP A 76 27.47 -6.47 27.56
CA ASP A 76 27.91 -7.65 28.32
C ASP A 76 28.11 -8.85 27.39
N ASN A 77 27.23 -9.06 26.42
CA ASN A 77 27.35 -10.13 25.43
C ASN A 77 28.58 -9.98 24.51
N VAL A 78 28.97 -8.74 24.15
CA VAL A 78 30.22 -8.50 23.39
C VAL A 78 31.44 -8.67 24.30
N MET A 79 31.36 -8.17 25.53
CA MET A 79 32.47 -8.23 26.49
C MET A 79 32.66 -9.61 27.13
N ALA A 80 31.71 -10.53 26.96
CA ALA A 80 31.87 -11.94 27.32
C ALA A 80 33.06 -12.62 26.61
N PHE A 81 33.53 -12.07 25.49
CA PHE A 81 34.69 -12.57 24.75
C PHE A 81 36.02 -11.92 25.13
N LYS A 82 36.04 -11.10 26.20
CA LYS A 82 37.28 -10.60 26.79
C LYS A 82 38.22 -11.76 27.12
N GLY A 83 39.50 -11.59 26.81
CA GLY A 83 40.52 -12.63 26.95
C GLY A 83 40.67 -13.55 25.72
N SER A 84 39.66 -13.67 24.87
CA SER A 84 39.80 -14.33 23.55
C SER A 84 40.16 -13.34 22.45
N PHE A 85 39.63 -12.11 22.52
CA PHE A 85 39.94 -11.02 21.59
C PHE A 85 40.48 -9.80 22.31
N ASN A 86 41.15 -8.93 21.55
CA ASN A 86 41.58 -7.62 22.01
C ASN A 86 40.37 -6.75 22.40
N GLU A 87 40.40 -6.16 23.60
CA GLU A 87 39.29 -5.35 24.13
C GLU A 87 38.95 -4.12 23.27
N THR A 88 39.95 -3.54 22.60
CA THR A 88 39.76 -2.43 21.66
C THR A 88 38.92 -2.87 20.47
N HIS A 89 39.19 -4.06 19.91
CA HIS A 89 38.39 -4.60 18.82
C HIS A 89 36.96 -4.92 19.26
N LEU A 90 36.77 -5.44 20.47
CA LEU A 90 35.45 -5.67 21.06
C LEU A 90 34.68 -4.36 21.23
N SER A 91 35.35 -3.29 21.67
CA SER A 91 34.75 -1.97 21.82
C SER A 91 34.30 -1.38 20.48
N PHE A 92 35.11 -1.54 19.44
CA PHE A 92 34.76 -1.12 18.08
C PHE A 92 33.60 -1.92 17.50
N TYR A 93 33.58 -3.24 17.72
CA TYR A 93 32.45 -4.06 17.30
C TYR A 93 31.17 -3.68 18.04
N HIS A 94 31.23 -3.41 19.35
CA HIS A 94 30.09 -2.88 20.10
C HIS A 94 29.59 -1.54 19.52
N SER A 95 30.49 -0.61 19.22
CA SER A 95 30.13 0.67 18.58
C SER A 95 29.45 0.46 17.21
N TYR A 96 29.94 -0.49 16.41
CA TYR A 96 29.31 -0.88 15.15
C TYR A 96 27.88 -1.41 15.37
N LEU A 97 27.67 -2.27 16.37
CA LEU A 97 26.34 -2.83 16.66
C LEU A 97 25.37 -1.76 17.18
N VAL A 98 25.81 -0.81 18.02
CA VAL A 98 24.98 0.32 18.49
C VAL A 98 24.50 1.19 17.31
N GLN A 99 25.34 1.39 16.29
CA GLN A 99 24.98 2.13 15.07
C GLN A 99 24.03 1.34 14.15
N HIS A 100 23.96 0.01 14.33
CA HIS A 100 23.13 -0.87 13.51
C HIS A 100 22.23 -1.76 14.41
N PRO A 101 21.17 -1.21 15.03
CA PRO A 101 20.37 -1.92 16.04
C PRO A 101 19.75 -3.24 15.56
N HIS A 102 19.42 -3.34 14.27
CA HIS A 102 18.93 -4.58 13.66
C HIS A 102 19.99 -5.71 13.69
N ILE A 103 21.28 -5.37 13.47
CA ILE A 103 22.39 -6.30 13.58
C ILE A 103 22.66 -6.63 15.04
N ALA A 104 22.59 -5.63 15.93
CA ALA A 104 22.73 -5.84 17.37
C ALA A 104 21.72 -6.86 17.89
N ARG A 105 20.43 -6.74 17.53
CA ARG A 105 19.41 -7.72 17.90
C ARG A 105 19.69 -9.10 17.35
N ALA A 106 20.06 -9.20 16.07
CA ALA A 106 20.40 -10.46 15.45
C ALA A 106 21.56 -11.14 16.20
N PHE A 107 22.65 -10.40 16.43
CA PHE A 107 23.78 -10.86 17.22
C PHE A 107 23.37 -11.33 18.62
N ASN A 108 22.55 -10.54 19.32
CA ASN A 108 22.15 -10.83 20.69
C ASN A 108 21.30 -12.11 20.82
N SER A 109 20.54 -12.45 19.77
CA SER A 109 19.71 -13.66 19.70
C SER A 109 20.48 -14.95 19.43
N LEU A 110 21.75 -14.87 19.01
CA LEU A 110 22.59 -16.02 18.68
C LEU A 110 23.08 -16.75 19.94
N SER A 111 23.42 -18.04 19.77
CA SER A 111 24.19 -18.79 20.77
C SER A 111 25.61 -18.25 20.91
N PHE A 112 26.29 -18.59 22.00
CA PHE A 112 27.63 -18.11 22.31
C PHE A 112 28.64 -18.36 21.16
N GLU A 113 28.67 -19.57 20.59
CA GLU A 113 29.59 -19.92 19.50
C GLU A 113 29.35 -19.08 18.23
N HIS A 114 28.09 -18.81 17.90
CA HIS A 114 27.77 -17.99 16.72
C HIS A 114 28.10 -16.51 16.96
N LYS A 115 27.90 -16.00 18.18
CA LYS A 115 28.38 -14.67 18.59
C LYS A 115 29.90 -14.57 18.45
N PHE A 116 30.64 -15.58 18.92
CA PHE A 116 32.10 -15.65 18.77
C PHE A 116 32.54 -15.54 17.31
N ASN A 117 31.92 -16.33 16.43
CA ASN A 117 32.25 -16.32 14.99
C ASN A 117 31.97 -14.96 14.33
N TRP A 118 30.92 -14.26 14.75
CA TRP A 118 30.60 -12.92 14.25
C TRP A 118 31.65 -11.89 14.68
N VAL A 119 32.08 -11.93 15.94
CA VAL A 119 33.18 -11.10 16.44
C VAL A 119 34.45 -11.39 15.65
N ALA A 120 34.83 -12.66 15.52
CA ALA A 120 36.02 -13.08 14.78
C ALA A 120 35.99 -12.59 13.31
N LYS A 121 34.84 -12.76 12.64
CA LYS A 121 34.63 -12.29 11.27
C LYS A 121 34.78 -10.76 11.17
N HIS A 122 34.13 -10.02 12.07
CA HIS A 122 34.23 -8.56 12.06
C HIS A 122 35.67 -8.10 12.25
N ILE A 123 36.42 -8.74 13.14
CA ILE A 123 37.83 -8.42 13.36
C ILE A 123 38.66 -8.73 12.10
N ALA A 124 38.50 -9.92 11.52
CA ALA A 124 39.22 -10.32 10.32
C ALA A 124 38.95 -9.39 9.11
N ASP A 125 37.70 -8.93 8.97
CA ASP A 125 37.31 -8.03 7.88
C ASP A 125 37.86 -6.61 8.03
N ASN A 126 38.01 -6.11 9.27
CA ASN A 126 38.35 -4.71 9.54
C ASN A 126 39.83 -4.50 9.92
N TYR A 127 40.51 -5.54 10.39
CA TYR A 127 41.90 -5.50 10.84
C TYR A 127 42.73 -6.63 10.19
N PRO A 128 42.80 -6.69 8.85
CA PRO A 128 43.56 -7.74 8.17
C PRO A 128 45.06 -7.62 8.50
N GLY A 129 45.65 -8.72 8.95
CA GLY A 129 47.10 -8.80 9.25
C GLY A 129 47.50 -8.47 10.69
N GLN A 130 46.54 -8.34 11.61
CA GLN A 130 46.76 -8.34 13.05
C GLN A 130 46.34 -9.66 13.70
#